data_AF-A0A539DUC3-F1
#
_entry.id   AF-A0A539DUC3-F1
#
_cell.length_a   1.000
_cell.length_b   1.000
_cell.length_c   1.000
_cell.angle_alpha   90.00
_cell.angle_beta   90.00
_cell.angle_gamma   90.00
#
_symmetry.space_group_name_H-M   'P 1'
#
loop_
_entity.id
_entity.type
_entity.pdbx_description
1 polymer ?
#
loop_
_entity_poly.entity_id
_entity_poly.type
_entity_poly.pdbx_seq_one_letter_code
_entity_poly.pdbx_strand_id
1 'polypeptide(L)'
;MMRKKTYSIALAATLFLWLSGCNWQGESQRDNTQDDLKVVLQIPAQQTRDPIATIPKAPVDGTIAVAFSRAMDPCSFTLESFLVSTGGNPLSGVILHRTTSSYPNGFVVFQPATLLAYATSYTVTIKAGVRALNGALLSSDYTWDFTTVQQPAANPPAGSAALSIAQAGPLATPSITCETPAAAIQNDGKVIAAGHINGTNFSEFTVARYNVNGGLDTTFAGDGITMAVIGGGNSRALAATVQADGKVVAVGVSSNATDKDFALARYLADGSFDPTFSDDGRRHADLGTGDERALAVAVQADNKIMVAGSGNDGTAFILARYNVDGSADTAFGTNGIASASATVSSEASYAMVLQGDGKIVVASKALVGAVQATVTRYNADGSVDLTFNGGVP
;
A
#
# COMPACT_ATOMS: atom_id res chain seq x y z
N MET A 1 84.23 -6.71 -9.04
CA MET A 1 84.06 -6.01 -7.75
C MET A 1 82.93 -6.65 -6.97
N MET A 2 83.04 -6.75 -5.64
CA MET A 2 81.97 -7.20 -4.71
C MET A 2 80.88 -6.10 -4.56
N ARG A 3 79.67 -6.26 -3.97
CA ARG A 3 78.98 -7.25 -3.09
C ARG A 3 77.51 -7.40 -3.60
N LYS A 4 76.82 -8.54 -3.52
CA LYS A 4 76.12 -9.12 -2.34
C LYS A 4 75.17 -8.18 -1.56
N LYS A 5 73.85 -8.31 -1.72
CA LYS A 5 72.95 -8.99 -0.75
C LYS A 5 71.49 -9.06 -1.25
N THR A 6 70.79 -10.10 -0.78
CA THR A 6 69.39 -10.47 -1.09
C THR A 6 68.51 -10.26 0.17
N TYR A 7 67.19 -10.51 0.05
CA TYR A 7 66.19 -10.69 1.12
C TYR A 7 65.60 -9.38 1.69
N SER A 8 64.34 -9.23 2.13
CA SER A 8 63.10 -10.05 2.10
C SER A 8 61.95 -9.19 2.75
N ILE A 9 60.64 -9.52 2.84
CA ILE A 9 59.88 -10.76 2.57
C ILE A 9 58.38 -10.46 2.24
N ALA A 10 57.77 -11.28 1.36
CA ALA A 10 56.38 -11.82 1.40
C ALA A 10 55.12 -10.90 1.26
N LEU A 11 53.98 -11.37 0.72
CA LEU A 11 53.68 -12.63 0.00
C LEU A 11 52.52 -12.47 -1.00
N ALA A 12 52.51 -13.36 -2.01
CA ALA A 12 51.38 -13.87 -2.81
C ALA A 12 50.30 -12.88 -3.33
N ALA A 13 50.22 -12.51 -4.61
CA ALA A 13 50.23 -13.28 -5.88
C ALA A 13 48.84 -13.71 -6.38
N THR A 14 48.68 -13.57 -7.69
CA THR A 14 47.48 -13.63 -8.52
C THR A 14 47.28 -14.98 -9.23
N LEU A 15 46.13 -15.13 -9.93
CA LEU A 15 45.87 -16.11 -11.02
C LEU A 15 45.75 -17.60 -10.58
N PHE A 16 45.10 -18.52 -11.31
CA PHE A 16 44.58 -18.56 -12.70
C PHE A 16 43.29 -19.43 -12.80
N LEU A 17 42.56 -19.33 -13.94
CA LEU A 17 41.47 -20.22 -14.42
C LEU A 17 41.93 -21.70 -14.63
N TRP A 18 41.12 -22.77 -14.79
CA TRP A 18 39.65 -23.04 -14.85
C TRP A 18 39.36 -24.55 -14.59
N LEU A 19 38.07 -24.91 -14.45
CA LEU A 19 37.44 -26.26 -14.58
C LEU A 19 37.53 -27.33 -13.45
N SER A 20 36.30 -27.76 -13.07
CA SER A 20 35.87 -29.12 -12.66
C SER A 20 36.45 -29.77 -11.40
N GLY A 21 35.59 -29.92 -10.38
CA GLY A 21 35.87 -30.79 -9.22
C GLY A 21 34.66 -30.97 -8.27
N CYS A 22 33.85 -32.02 -8.49
CA CYS A 22 32.98 -32.53 -7.43
C CYS A 22 33.82 -33.18 -6.33
N ASN A 23 33.79 -32.62 -5.12
CA ASN A 23 33.46 -33.35 -3.89
C ASN A 23 33.70 -32.47 -2.65
N TRP A 24 32.67 -32.31 -1.84
CA TRP A 24 32.86 -32.24 -0.39
C TRP A 24 31.81 -33.13 0.27
N GLN A 25 32.26 -33.97 1.20
CA GLN A 25 31.43 -35.00 1.82
C GLN A 25 30.72 -34.47 3.06
N GLY A 26 29.43 -34.78 3.15
CA GLY A 26 28.86 -35.30 4.39
C GLY A 26 28.67 -34.32 5.54
N GLU A 27 27.54 -33.62 5.53
CA GLU A 27 26.68 -33.68 6.71
C GLU A 27 25.26 -34.07 6.27
N SER A 28 24.87 -35.31 6.56
CA SER A 28 23.60 -35.87 6.11
C SER A 28 22.45 -35.44 7.01
N GLN A 29 22.06 -34.17 6.92
CA GLN A 29 20.68 -33.81 7.25
C GLN A 29 19.79 -34.33 6.12
N ARG A 30 18.75 -35.08 6.48
CA ARG A 30 17.73 -35.51 5.53
C ARG A 30 16.92 -34.27 5.16
N ASP A 31 17.32 -33.61 4.08
CA ASP A 31 16.59 -32.50 3.47
C ASP A 31 15.22 -33.01 3.00
N ASN A 32 14.23 -32.87 3.88
CA ASN A 32 12.87 -33.23 3.60
C ASN A 32 12.27 -32.10 2.79
N THR A 33 12.34 -32.21 1.46
CA THR A 33 11.91 -31.20 0.45
C THR A 33 10.42 -30.79 0.50
N GLN A 34 9.73 -31.16 1.58
CA GLN A 34 8.35 -30.86 1.92
C GLN A 34 8.21 -29.72 2.97
N ASP A 35 9.28 -29.36 3.69
CA ASP A 35 9.29 -28.26 4.69
C ASP A 35 9.39 -26.84 4.07
N ASP A 36 9.61 -26.74 2.75
CA ASP A 36 9.87 -25.47 2.05
C ASP A 36 8.60 -24.70 1.63
N LEU A 37 7.40 -25.20 1.94
CA LEU A 37 6.12 -24.59 1.58
C LEU A 37 5.33 -24.14 2.82
N LYS A 38 5.37 -22.82 3.08
CA LYS A 38 4.43 -22.18 4.01
C LYS A 38 3.18 -21.74 3.27
N VAL A 39 2.20 -22.64 3.20
CA VAL A 39 0.85 -22.31 2.71
C VAL A 39 0.26 -21.22 3.61
N VAL A 40 0.18 -20.00 3.08
CA VAL A 40 -0.63 -18.94 3.67
C VAL A 40 -1.86 -18.78 2.79
N LEU A 41 -2.92 -19.51 3.15
CA LEU A 41 -4.25 -19.17 2.68
C LEU A 41 -4.59 -17.79 3.27
N GLN A 42 -4.47 -16.72 2.48
CA GLN A 42 -5.04 -15.43 2.86
C GLN A 42 -6.56 -15.47 2.68
N ILE A 43 -7.20 -16.25 3.55
CA ILE A 43 -8.55 -15.95 4.01
C ILE A 43 -8.49 -14.55 4.65
N PRO A 44 -9.47 -13.66 4.43
CA PRO A 44 -9.62 -12.45 5.21
C PRO A 44 -9.65 -12.78 6.71
N ALA A 45 -8.54 -12.45 7.38
CA ALA A 45 -8.20 -12.62 8.80
C ALA A 45 -7.96 -14.06 9.36
N GLN A 46 -6.68 -14.29 9.73
CA GLN A 46 -6.15 -15.27 10.71
C GLN A 46 -6.30 -16.78 10.40
N GLN A 47 -5.38 -17.69 10.78
CA GLN A 47 -4.22 -17.62 11.70
C GLN A 47 -2.93 -18.20 11.09
N THR A 48 -1.79 -17.91 11.72
CA THR A 48 -0.60 -18.77 11.69
C THR A 48 -0.75 -19.93 12.67
N ARG A 49 -0.65 -21.19 12.22
CA ARG A 49 0.00 -22.34 12.90
C ARG A 49 -0.15 -23.66 12.12
N ASP A 50 0.57 -24.66 12.61
CA ASP A 50 0.72 -26.05 12.14
C ASP A 50 -0.56 -26.78 11.70
N PRO A 51 -0.43 -27.84 10.87
CA PRO A 51 -1.56 -28.62 10.38
C PRO A 51 -2.31 -29.36 11.50
N ILE A 52 -3.59 -29.69 11.22
CA ILE A 52 -4.55 -30.39 12.10
C ILE A 52 -5.25 -29.47 13.12
N ALA A 53 -5.96 -28.46 12.61
CA ALA A 53 -7.22 -27.97 13.18
C ALA A 53 -8.16 -27.55 12.04
N THR A 54 -9.48 -27.64 12.25
CA THR A 54 -10.51 -27.46 11.21
C THR A 54 -10.40 -26.16 10.41
N ILE A 55 -10.24 -26.27 9.09
CA ILE A 55 -10.07 -25.15 8.16
C ILE A 55 -11.29 -24.20 8.20
N PRO A 56 -11.11 -22.88 8.41
CA PRO A 56 -12.18 -21.90 8.23
C PRO A 56 -12.67 -21.88 6.78
N LYS A 57 -14.00 -21.84 6.56
CA LYS A 57 -14.55 -21.84 5.19
C LYS A 57 -14.15 -20.57 4.44
N ALA A 58 -13.63 -20.73 3.22
CA ALA A 58 -13.13 -19.61 2.41
C ALA A 58 -14.28 -18.76 1.83
N PRO A 59 -14.11 -17.43 1.67
CA PRO A 59 -15.08 -16.60 0.98
C PRO A 59 -15.11 -16.90 -0.53
N VAL A 60 -16.20 -16.55 -1.20
CA VAL A 60 -16.41 -16.86 -2.64
C VAL A 60 -15.75 -15.88 -3.61
N ASP A 61 -15.37 -14.70 -3.13
CA ASP A 61 -14.66 -13.63 -3.82
C ASP A 61 -13.15 -13.61 -3.52
N GLY A 62 -12.65 -14.57 -2.74
CA GLY A 62 -11.24 -14.68 -2.37
C GLY A 62 -10.34 -15.15 -3.51
N THR A 63 -9.11 -14.64 -3.53
CA THR A 63 -8.01 -15.16 -4.34
C THR A 63 -7.26 -16.27 -3.59
N ILE A 64 -6.61 -17.19 -4.32
CA ILE A 64 -5.82 -18.27 -3.72
C ILE A 64 -4.34 -17.85 -3.76
N ALA A 65 -3.76 -17.54 -2.60
CA ALA A 65 -2.35 -17.15 -2.47
C ALA A 65 -1.47 -18.31 -1.97
N VAL A 66 -0.21 -18.35 -2.43
CA VAL A 66 0.83 -19.30 -1.99
C VAL A 66 2.13 -18.55 -1.76
N ALA A 67 2.66 -18.62 -0.54
CA ALA A 67 3.98 -18.09 -0.19
C ALA A 67 5.04 -19.20 -0.24
N PHE A 68 6.27 -18.82 -0.58
CA PHE A 68 7.39 -19.75 -0.77
C PHE A 68 8.55 -19.41 0.19
N SER A 69 9.27 -20.42 0.68
CA SER A 69 10.45 -20.22 1.53
C SER A 69 11.65 -19.61 0.77
N ARG A 70 11.57 -19.54 -0.57
CA ARG A 70 12.62 -19.07 -1.49
C ARG A 70 12.01 -18.31 -2.66
N ALA A 71 12.74 -17.36 -3.22
CA ALA A 71 12.29 -16.59 -4.38
C ALA A 71 12.08 -17.48 -5.62
N MET A 72 10.90 -17.40 -6.22
CA MET A 72 10.48 -18.28 -7.32
C MET A 72 10.59 -17.62 -8.69
N ASP A 73 10.85 -18.42 -9.72
CA ASP A 73 10.88 -18.00 -11.12
C ASP A 73 9.43 -17.79 -11.63
N PRO A 74 9.02 -16.54 -11.94
CA PRO A 74 7.66 -16.25 -12.39
C PRO A 74 7.27 -17.02 -13.65
N CYS A 75 8.22 -17.26 -14.56
CA CYS A 75 7.98 -17.97 -15.81
C CYS A 75 7.64 -19.45 -15.60
N SER A 76 7.86 -20.00 -14.40
CA SER A 76 7.49 -21.38 -14.06
C SER A 76 6.04 -21.52 -13.58
N PHE A 77 5.30 -20.43 -13.41
CA PHE A 77 3.88 -20.43 -13.03
C PHE A 77 2.99 -20.15 -14.24
N THR A 78 2.17 -21.14 -14.59
CA THR A 78 1.13 -21.07 -15.61
C THR A 78 -0.15 -21.69 -15.05
N LEU A 79 -1.29 -21.54 -15.74
CA LEU A 79 -2.54 -22.21 -15.37
C LEU A 79 -2.44 -23.76 -15.41
N GLU A 80 -1.35 -24.31 -15.94
CA GLU A 80 -1.03 -25.75 -15.92
C GLU A 80 -0.13 -26.14 -14.73
N SER A 81 0.58 -25.20 -14.11
CA SER A 81 1.48 -25.46 -12.97
C SER A 81 0.99 -24.90 -11.63
N PHE A 82 0.07 -23.95 -11.63
CA PHE A 82 -0.76 -23.56 -10.48
C PHE A 82 -2.23 -23.74 -10.88
N LEU A 83 -2.77 -24.92 -10.58
CA LEU A 83 -4.16 -25.25 -10.86
C LEU A 83 -5.02 -25.01 -9.62
N VAL A 84 -6.22 -24.46 -9.82
CA VAL A 84 -7.33 -24.53 -8.87
C VAL A 84 -8.47 -25.23 -9.58
N SER A 85 -9.04 -26.27 -8.98
CA SER A 85 -10.03 -27.13 -9.64
C SER A 85 -11.18 -27.51 -8.71
N THR A 86 -12.34 -27.87 -9.29
CA THR A 86 -13.46 -28.44 -8.54
C THR A 86 -14.11 -29.57 -9.33
N GLY A 87 -14.41 -30.68 -8.66
CA GLY A 87 -14.89 -31.91 -9.30
C GLY A 87 -13.95 -32.44 -10.40
N GLY A 88 -12.64 -32.15 -10.31
CA GLY A 88 -11.63 -32.47 -11.32
C GLY A 88 -11.53 -31.49 -12.51
N ASN A 89 -12.37 -30.45 -12.57
CA ASN A 89 -12.34 -29.46 -13.64
C ASN A 89 -11.51 -28.23 -13.21
N PRO A 90 -10.48 -27.81 -13.96
CA PRO A 90 -9.71 -26.61 -13.63
C PRO A 90 -10.54 -25.34 -13.86
N LEU A 91 -10.38 -24.36 -12.97
CA LEU A 91 -10.93 -23.01 -13.13
C LEU A 91 -10.09 -22.20 -14.11
N SER A 92 -10.76 -21.34 -14.88
CA SER A 92 -10.08 -20.22 -15.54
C SER A 92 -9.74 -19.13 -14.52
N GLY A 93 -8.63 -18.43 -14.73
CA GLY A 93 -8.16 -17.36 -13.85
C GLY A 93 -6.92 -16.68 -14.42
N VAL A 94 -6.32 -15.81 -13.62
CA VAL A 94 -5.01 -15.20 -13.89
C VAL A 94 -4.05 -15.49 -12.75
N ILE A 95 -2.76 -15.55 -13.06
CA ILE A 95 -1.69 -15.71 -12.08
C ILE A 95 -0.99 -14.37 -11.91
N LEU A 96 -0.88 -13.91 -10.67
CA LEU A 96 -0.21 -12.67 -10.29
C LEU A 96 0.97 -12.99 -9.37
N HIS A 97 2.09 -12.31 -9.60
CA HIS A 97 3.28 -12.39 -8.75
C HIS A 97 3.37 -11.12 -7.90
N ARG A 98 3.47 -11.26 -6.58
CA ARG A 98 3.55 -10.13 -5.64
C ARG A 98 4.70 -10.35 -4.67
N THR A 99 5.31 -9.27 -4.23
CA THR A 99 6.33 -9.25 -3.17
C THR A 99 5.92 -8.23 -2.11
N THR A 100 6.25 -8.52 -0.85
CA THR A 100 6.05 -7.59 0.28
C THR A 100 7.20 -7.75 1.28
N SER A 101 7.34 -6.81 2.20
CA SER A 101 8.30 -6.91 3.32
C SER A 101 8.09 -8.16 4.20
N SER A 102 6.86 -8.67 4.26
CA SER A 102 6.49 -9.92 4.95
C SER A 102 6.73 -11.20 4.13
N TYR A 103 6.79 -11.08 2.81
CA TYR A 103 7.11 -12.16 1.87
C TYR A 103 8.22 -11.70 0.92
N PRO A 104 9.48 -11.61 1.40
CA PRO A 104 10.62 -11.12 0.60
C PRO A 104 10.96 -12.06 -0.57
N ASN A 105 10.57 -13.33 -0.47
CA ASN A 105 10.63 -14.34 -1.53
C ASN A 105 9.45 -14.26 -2.51
N GLY A 106 8.50 -13.36 -2.26
CA GLY A 106 7.25 -13.25 -2.98
C GLY A 106 6.21 -14.31 -2.61
N PHE A 107 5.02 -14.09 -3.15
CA PHE A 107 3.93 -15.04 -3.19
C PHE A 107 3.26 -15.00 -4.56
N VAL A 108 2.65 -16.11 -4.95
CA VAL A 108 1.92 -16.25 -6.21
C VAL A 108 0.44 -16.34 -5.88
N VAL A 109 -0.37 -15.62 -6.64
CA VAL A 109 -1.82 -15.53 -6.45
C VAL A 109 -2.52 -16.06 -7.69
N PHE A 110 -3.39 -17.04 -7.52
CA PHE A 110 -4.41 -17.40 -8.52
C PHE A 110 -5.67 -16.59 -8.23
N GLN A 111 -6.08 -15.75 -9.19
CA GLN A 111 -7.34 -15.02 -9.16
C GLN A 111 -8.33 -15.69 -10.11
N PRO A 112 -9.40 -16.34 -9.60
CA PRO A 112 -10.43 -16.94 -10.44
C PRO A 112 -11.09 -15.91 -11.38
N ALA A 113 -11.35 -16.31 -12.63
CA ALA A 113 -12.01 -15.44 -13.62
C ALA A 113 -13.51 -15.19 -13.32
N THR A 114 -14.09 -16.03 -12.46
CA THR A 114 -15.47 -15.92 -11.94
C THR A 114 -15.46 -16.23 -10.44
N LEU A 115 -16.41 -15.66 -9.70
CA LEU A 115 -16.61 -16.00 -8.28
C LEU A 115 -16.69 -17.52 -8.07
N LEU A 116 -16.12 -17.98 -6.97
CA LEU A 116 -16.22 -19.37 -6.56
C LEU A 116 -17.68 -19.69 -6.18
N ALA A 117 -18.12 -20.93 -6.44
CA ALA A 117 -19.43 -21.37 -6.02
C ALA A 117 -19.48 -21.50 -4.48
N TYR A 118 -20.62 -21.16 -3.87
CA TYR A 118 -20.86 -21.39 -2.45
C TYR A 118 -20.87 -22.89 -2.13
N ALA A 119 -20.58 -23.24 -0.86
CA ALA A 119 -20.62 -24.60 -0.33
C ALA A 119 -19.79 -25.64 -1.12
N THR A 120 -18.80 -25.19 -1.90
CA THR A 120 -18.10 -26.00 -2.90
C THR A 120 -16.66 -26.25 -2.48
N SER A 121 -16.20 -27.49 -2.64
CA SER A 121 -14.80 -27.86 -2.38
C SER A 121 -13.94 -27.64 -3.62
N TYR A 122 -12.77 -27.08 -3.39
CA TYR A 122 -11.77 -26.75 -4.40
C TYR A 122 -10.43 -27.38 -4.01
N THR A 123 -9.78 -28.02 -4.99
CA THR A 123 -8.45 -28.59 -4.88
C THR A 123 -7.46 -27.68 -5.58
N VAL A 124 -6.44 -27.24 -4.85
CA VAL A 124 -5.33 -26.44 -5.38
C VAL A 124 -4.12 -27.34 -5.55
N THR A 125 -3.45 -27.27 -6.70
CA THR A 125 -2.23 -28.04 -6.99
C THR A 125 -1.15 -27.13 -7.56
N ILE A 126 0.01 -27.10 -6.90
CA ILE A 126 1.26 -26.59 -7.46
C ILE A 126 2.03 -27.79 -8.03
N LYS A 127 2.29 -27.80 -9.33
CA LYS A 127 2.93 -28.94 -10.02
C LYS A 127 4.41 -29.08 -9.69
N ALA A 128 4.87 -30.33 -9.69
CA ALA A 128 6.29 -30.64 -9.78
C ALA A 128 6.91 -29.93 -11.00
N GLY A 129 8.15 -29.46 -10.86
CA GLY A 129 8.84 -28.70 -11.91
C GLY A 129 8.62 -27.18 -11.91
N VAL A 130 7.75 -26.64 -11.05
CA VAL A 130 7.80 -25.22 -10.64
C VAL A 130 9.19 -24.92 -10.06
N ARG A 131 9.76 -23.76 -10.41
CA ARG A 131 11.20 -23.48 -10.29
C ARG A 131 11.49 -22.30 -9.35
N ALA A 132 12.49 -22.45 -8.49
CA ALA A 132 13.08 -21.36 -7.72
C ALA A 132 14.15 -20.62 -8.55
N LEU A 133 14.39 -19.32 -8.31
CA LEU A 133 15.35 -18.51 -9.09
C LEU A 133 16.80 -19.04 -9.06
N ASN A 134 17.14 -19.88 -8.07
CA ASN A 134 18.43 -20.58 -8.00
C ASN A 134 18.50 -21.87 -8.86
N GLY A 135 17.45 -22.17 -9.64
CA GLY A 135 17.33 -23.34 -10.50
C GLY A 135 16.68 -24.58 -9.86
N ALA A 136 16.47 -24.60 -8.54
CA ALA A 136 15.86 -25.74 -7.84
C ALA A 136 14.40 -25.97 -8.30
N LEU A 137 13.95 -27.22 -8.28
CA LEU A 137 12.62 -27.64 -8.72
C LEU A 137 11.80 -28.20 -7.56
N LEU A 138 10.49 -27.93 -7.57
CA LEU A 138 9.56 -28.68 -6.73
C LEU A 138 9.54 -30.15 -7.16
N SER A 139 9.79 -31.06 -6.21
CA SER A 139 10.08 -32.48 -6.45
C SER A 139 8.83 -33.34 -6.73
N SER A 140 7.67 -32.90 -6.24
CA SER A 140 6.37 -33.57 -6.42
C SER A 140 5.23 -32.55 -6.39
N ASP A 141 4.06 -32.91 -6.94
CA ASP A 141 2.86 -32.06 -6.88
C ASP A 141 2.48 -31.77 -5.42
N TYR A 142 2.39 -30.49 -5.05
CA TYR A 142 1.90 -30.07 -3.74
C TYR A 142 0.41 -29.71 -3.85
N THR A 143 -0.44 -30.40 -3.10
CA THR A 143 -1.90 -30.30 -3.24
C THR A 143 -2.58 -30.14 -1.89
N TRP A 144 -3.58 -29.27 -1.81
CA TRP A 144 -4.47 -29.12 -0.65
C TRP A 144 -5.88 -28.71 -1.09
N ASP A 145 -6.84 -28.98 -0.21
CA ASP A 145 -8.25 -28.65 -0.43
C ASP A 145 -8.72 -27.50 0.47
N PHE A 146 -9.69 -26.73 -0.01
CA PHE A 146 -10.50 -25.83 0.80
C PHE A 146 -11.98 -25.91 0.40
N THR A 147 -12.89 -25.46 1.27
CA THR A 147 -14.33 -25.40 0.97
C THR A 147 -14.85 -24.00 1.22
N THR A 148 -15.68 -23.48 0.31
CA THR A 148 -16.24 -22.14 0.43
C THR A 148 -17.36 -22.05 1.47
N VAL A 149 -17.65 -20.82 1.92
CA VAL A 149 -18.77 -20.49 2.82
C VAL A 149 -20.12 -20.96 2.24
N GLN A 150 -21.12 -21.14 3.10
CA GLN A 150 -22.49 -21.38 2.64
C GLN A 150 -23.06 -20.11 2.02
N GLN A 151 -23.99 -20.25 1.07
CA GLN A 151 -24.73 -19.11 0.54
C GLN A 151 -25.57 -18.49 1.68
N PRO A 152 -25.55 -17.16 1.86
CA PRO A 152 -26.46 -16.49 2.80
C PRO A 152 -27.92 -16.84 2.47
N ALA A 153 -28.73 -17.07 3.49
CA ALA A 153 -30.16 -17.33 3.30
C ALA A 153 -30.81 -16.16 2.55
N ALA A 154 -31.60 -16.46 1.53
CA ALA A 154 -32.33 -15.42 0.79
C ALA A 154 -33.32 -14.72 1.72
N ASN A 155 -33.19 -13.40 1.87
CA ASN A 155 -34.18 -12.60 2.58
C ASN A 155 -35.54 -12.72 1.89
N PRO A 156 -36.66 -12.75 2.63
CA PRO A 156 -37.99 -12.75 2.05
C PRO A 156 -38.28 -11.44 1.29
N PRO A 157 -39.27 -11.41 0.37
CA PRO A 157 -39.50 -10.27 -0.52
C PRO A 157 -39.77 -8.96 0.24
N ALA A 158 -39.21 -7.86 -0.28
CA ALA A 158 -39.21 -6.56 0.38
C ALA A 158 -40.61 -5.95 0.54
N GLY A 159 -41.04 -5.80 1.80
CA GLY A 159 -42.06 -4.83 2.20
C GLY A 159 -41.43 -3.48 2.55
N SER A 160 -42.04 -2.39 2.12
CA SER A 160 -41.50 -1.03 2.26
C SER A 160 -41.52 -0.50 3.71
N ALA A 161 -40.37 -0.01 4.19
CA ALA A 161 -40.17 1.34 4.80
C ALA A 161 -38.91 1.41 5.68
N ALA A 162 -38.33 2.62 5.74
CA ALA A 162 -37.24 3.07 6.60
C ALA A 162 -35.86 2.41 6.41
N LEU A 163 -34.89 3.23 5.99
CA LEU A 163 -33.46 2.96 6.17
C LEU A 163 -33.13 2.96 7.66
N SER A 164 -33.15 1.78 8.30
CA SER A 164 -32.46 1.60 9.57
C SER A 164 -30.97 1.38 9.29
N ILE A 165 -30.12 2.21 9.90
CA ILE A 165 -28.68 1.99 9.91
C ILE A 165 -28.43 0.76 10.78
N ALA A 166 -28.35 -0.41 10.15
CA ALA A 166 -28.00 -1.64 10.84
C ALA A 166 -26.56 -1.54 11.34
N GLN A 167 -26.41 -1.50 12.66
CA GLN A 167 -25.11 -1.52 13.32
C GLN A 167 -24.41 -2.83 12.97
N ALA A 168 -23.43 -2.76 12.06
CA ALA A 168 -22.64 -3.92 11.67
C ALA A 168 -21.90 -4.48 12.90
N GLY A 169 -22.07 -5.77 13.16
CA GLY A 169 -21.25 -6.48 14.14
C GLY A 169 -19.78 -6.45 13.72
N PRO A 170 -18.82 -6.52 14.67
CA PRO A 170 -17.41 -6.35 14.36
C PRO A 170 -16.89 -7.53 13.52
N LEU A 171 -16.73 -7.29 12.22
CA LEU A 171 -16.03 -8.17 11.30
C LEU A 171 -14.58 -7.71 11.17
N ALA A 172 -13.65 -8.53 11.65
CA ALA A 172 -12.23 -8.23 11.62
C ALA A 172 -11.68 -8.41 10.19
N THR A 173 -11.67 -7.32 9.42
CA THR A 173 -10.86 -7.19 8.19
C THR A 173 -9.37 -7.08 8.55
N PRO A 174 -8.44 -7.16 7.58
CA PRO A 174 -7.17 -6.47 7.72
C PRO A 174 -7.47 -4.98 7.92
N SER A 175 -7.49 -4.54 9.18
CA SER A 175 -7.79 -3.17 9.54
C SER A 175 -6.69 -2.27 9.02
N ILE A 176 -7.00 -1.42 8.04
CA ILE A 176 -6.27 -0.18 7.86
C ILE A 176 -6.35 0.56 9.20
N THR A 177 -5.21 0.72 9.89
CA THR A 177 -5.15 1.45 11.16
C THR A 177 -5.24 2.95 10.90
N CYS A 178 -6.48 3.41 10.70
CA CYS A 178 -6.83 4.83 10.59
C CYS A 178 -6.86 5.48 11.97
N GLU A 179 -5.80 6.20 12.32
CA GLU A 179 -5.84 7.15 13.46
C GLU A 179 -6.76 8.35 13.16
N THR A 180 -7.02 8.62 11.87
CA THR A 180 -8.06 9.51 11.34
C THR A 180 -8.64 8.89 10.05
N PRO A 181 -9.98 8.77 9.88
CA PRO A 181 -10.55 8.15 8.69
C PRO A 181 -10.42 9.05 7.46
N ALA A 182 -9.45 8.74 6.60
CA ALA A 182 -9.27 9.34 5.30
C ALA A 182 -10.01 8.52 4.24
N ALA A 183 -11.24 8.94 3.91
CA ALA A 183 -12.03 8.28 2.87
C ALA A 183 -12.50 9.28 1.81
N ALA A 184 -12.45 8.85 0.54
CA ALA A 184 -12.98 9.59 -0.59
C ALA A 184 -13.94 8.71 -1.39
N ILE A 185 -15.03 9.29 -1.90
CA ILE A 185 -16.06 8.56 -2.65
C ILE A 185 -15.83 8.81 -4.15
N GLN A 186 -15.79 7.74 -4.94
CA GLN A 186 -15.75 7.79 -6.40
C GLN A 186 -17.17 8.00 -6.98
N ASN A 187 -17.28 8.48 -8.22
CA ASN A 187 -18.56 8.77 -8.87
C ASN A 187 -19.47 7.52 -9.06
N ASP A 188 -18.91 6.30 -9.01
CA ASP A 188 -19.64 5.03 -9.06
C ASP A 188 -20.09 4.54 -7.66
N GLY A 189 -19.85 5.34 -6.61
CA GLY A 189 -20.18 5.04 -5.22
C GLY A 189 -19.15 4.18 -4.49
N LYS A 190 -18.05 3.77 -5.14
CA LYS A 190 -16.95 3.08 -4.47
C LYS A 190 -16.21 4.02 -3.52
N VAL A 191 -15.59 3.44 -2.49
CA VAL A 191 -14.88 4.19 -1.45
C VAL A 191 -13.39 3.90 -1.53
N ILE A 192 -12.59 4.95 -1.70
CA ILE A 192 -11.15 4.93 -1.46
C ILE A 192 -10.91 5.16 0.03
N ALA A 193 -10.10 4.33 0.67
CA ALA A 193 -9.61 4.53 2.03
C ALA A 193 -8.08 4.66 2.03
N ALA A 194 -7.56 5.61 2.80
CA ALA A 194 -6.13 5.82 3.02
C ALA A 194 -5.74 5.47 4.45
N GLY A 195 -4.57 4.87 4.63
CA GLY A 195 -3.96 4.64 5.94
C GLY A 195 -2.60 3.96 5.83
N HIS A 196 -2.39 2.94 6.67
CA HIS A 196 -1.19 2.11 6.62
C HIS A 196 -1.48 0.66 6.95
N ILE A 197 -0.59 -0.22 6.49
CA ILE A 197 -0.46 -1.60 6.95
C ILE A 197 0.88 -1.71 7.67
N ASN A 198 0.93 -2.45 8.77
CA ASN A 198 2.19 -2.70 9.49
C ASN A 198 2.97 -3.81 8.80
N GLY A 199 4.08 -3.45 8.15
CA GLY A 199 5.09 -4.38 7.66
C GLY A 199 5.97 -4.90 8.80
N THR A 200 6.96 -5.71 8.46
CA THR A 200 7.86 -6.37 9.43
C THR A 200 8.82 -5.40 10.14
N ASN A 201 9.27 -4.36 9.45
CA ASN A 201 10.20 -3.36 9.97
C ASN A 201 9.58 -1.95 10.08
N PHE A 202 8.63 -1.63 9.19
CA PHE A 202 8.03 -0.30 9.05
C PHE A 202 6.56 -0.40 8.65
N SER A 203 5.75 0.61 8.97
CA SER A 203 4.42 0.79 8.37
C SER A 203 4.55 1.22 6.89
N GLU A 204 3.69 0.69 6.02
CA GLU A 204 3.66 1.00 4.57
C GLU A 204 2.45 1.88 4.22
N PHE A 205 2.68 2.97 3.49
CA PHE A 205 1.64 3.91 3.03
C PHE A 205 0.63 3.16 2.15
N THR A 206 -0.62 3.10 2.56
CA THR A 206 -1.61 2.19 1.95
C THR A 206 -2.84 2.94 1.48
N VAL A 207 -3.31 2.59 0.28
CA VAL A 207 -4.62 2.96 -0.25
C VAL A 207 -5.38 1.69 -0.61
N ALA A 208 -6.66 1.61 -0.24
CA ALA A 208 -7.55 0.52 -0.62
C ALA A 208 -8.83 1.04 -1.27
N ARG A 209 -9.45 0.24 -2.15
CA ARG A 209 -10.79 0.51 -2.69
C ARG A 209 -11.80 -0.51 -2.22
N TYR A 210 -12.96 -0.01 -1.81
CA TYR A 210 -14.13 -0.80 -1.40
C TYR A 210 -15.29 -0.55 -2.36
N ASN A 211 -16.03 -1.61 -2.64
CA ASN A 211 -17.30 -1.58 -3.34
C ASN A 211 -18.39 -0.90 -2.48
N VAL A 212 -19.49 -0.50 -3.12
CA VAL A 212 -20.67 0.12 -2.46
C VAL A 212 -21.25 -0.75 -1.33
N ASN A 213 -21.05 -2.07 -1.39
CA ASN A 213 -21.47 -3.02 -0.35
C ASN A 213 -20.48 -3.18 0.82
N GLY A 214 -19.36 -2.44 0.83
CA GLY A 214 -18.32 -2.50 1.86
C GLY A 214 -17.29 -3.63 1.72
N GLY A 215 -17.40 -4.51 0.70
CA GLY A 215 -16.36 -5.47 0.36
C GLY A 215 -15.19 -4.81 -0.39
N LEU A 216 -13.98 -5.37 -0.32
CA LEU A 216 -12.86 -4.88 -1.13
C LEU A 216 -13.16 -5.02 -2.63
N ASP A 217 -12.67 -4.06 -3.43
CA ASP A 217 -12.81 -4.10 -4.88
C ASP A 217 -11.54 -4.67 -5.53
N THR A 218 -11.57 -5.98 -5.80
CA THR A 218 -10.48 -6.72 -6.46
C THR A 218 -10.17 -6.26 -7.89
N THR A 219 -10.94 -5.33 -8.47
CA THR A 219 -10.55 -4.64 -9.72
C THR A 219 -9.55 -3.49 -9.51
N PHE A 220 -9.27 -3.10 -8.26
CA PHE A 220 -8.23 -2.16 -7.88
C PHE A 220 -6.98 -2.94 -7.44
N ALA A 221 -5.86 -2.80 -8.13
CA ALA A 221 -4.60 -3.49 -7.87
C ALA A 221 -4.70 -5.04 -7.74
N GLY A 222 -5.77 -5.66 -8.25
CA GLY A 222 -6.02 -7.11 -8.23
C GLY A 222 -6.58 -7.68 -6.90
N ASP A 223 -6.39 -6.99 -5.78
CA ASP A 223 -6.81 -7.42 -4.43
C ASP A 223 -7.55 -6.33 -3.63
N GLY A 224 -7.76 -5.17 -4.22
CA GLY A 224 -8.36 -4.00 -3.58
C GLY A 224 -7.36 -3.09 -2.87
N ILE A 225 -6.06 -3.38 -2.87
CA ILE A 225 -5.06 -2.71 -2.00
C ILE A 225 -3.77 -2.39 -2.76
N THR A 226 -3.35 -1.12 -2.70
CA THR A 226 -2.03 -0.66 -3.15
C THR A 226 -1.22 -0.17 -1.96
N MET A 227 -0.04 -0.77 -1.76
CA MET A 227 0.94 -0.34 -0.75
C MET A 227 2.11 0.39 -1.44
N ALA A 228 2.61 1.44 -0.81
CA ALA A 228 3.70 2.27 -1.28
C ALA A 228 4.81 2.35 -0.23
N VAL A 229 6.05 2.06 -0.66
CA VAL A 229 7.24 2.45 0.10
C VAL A 229 7.64 3.84 -0.37
N ILE A 230 7.63 4.80 0.55
CA ILE A 230 7.99 6.21 0.34
C ILE A 230 9.00 6.60 1.44
N GLY A 231 10.11 7.23 1.07
CA GLY A 231 11.13 7.75 2.00
C GLY A 231 11.91 6.74 2.86
N GLY A 232 11.84 5.44 2.54
CA GLY A 232 12.72 4.41 3.12
C GLY A 232 12.49 4.03 4.59
N GLY A 233 11.47 4.58 5.24
CA GLY A 233 11.10 4.29 6.63
C GLY A 233 9.61 4.02 6.81
N ASN A 234 9.05 4.33 7.99
CA ASN A 234 7.60 4.23 8.20
C ASN A 234 6.88 5.25 7.34
N SER A 235 5.81 4.83 6.67
CA SER A 235 4.99 5.72 5.86
C SER A 235 3.51 5.42 6.09
N ARG A 236 2.68 6.48 6.07
CA ARG A 236 1.25 6.41 6.35
C ARG A 236 0.52 7.40 5.46
N ALA A 237 -0.52 6.96 4.76
CA ALA A 237 -1.48 7.86 4.15
C ALA A 237 -2.41 8.41 5.24
N LEU A 238 -2.68 9.71 5.23
CA LEU A 238 -3.49 10.42 6.22
C LEU A 238 -4.65 11.20 5.58
N ALA A 239 -4.64 11.39 4.26
CA ALA A 239 -5.77 11.89 3.48
C ALA A 239 -5.74 11.32 2.05
N ALA A 240 -6.91 11.24 1.41
CA ALA A 240 -7.02 10.87 0.00
C ALA A 240 -8.16 11.65 -0.68
N THR A 241 -8.05 11.81 -1.99
CA THR A 241 -9.07 12.43 -2.84
C THR A 241 -9.07 11.79 -4.24
N VAL A 242 -10.17 11.96 -4.96
CA VAL A 242 -10.41 11.36 -6.28
C VAL A 242 -10.50 12.49 -7.31
N GLN A 243 -9.71 12.39 -8.37
CA GLN A 243 -9.71 13.32 -9.50
C GLN A 243 -10.89 13.02 -10.44
N ALA A 244 -11.30 14.01 -11.25
CA ALA A 244 -12.44 13.86 -12.16
C ALA A 244 -12.24 12.80 -13.25
N ASP A 245 -10.98 12.45 -13.57
CA ASP A 245 -10.59 11.36 -14.47
C ASP A 245 -10.55 9.97 -13.80
N GLY A 246 -10.90 9.89 -12.51
CA GLY A 246 -10.92 8.65 -11.72
C GLY A 246 -9.58 8.30 -11.06
N LYS A 247 -8.51 9.08 -11.29
CA LYS A 247 -7.25 8.91 -10.55
C LYS A 247 -7.43 9.21 -9.06
N VAL A 248 -6.56 8.64 -8.24
CA VAL A 248 -6.56 8.84 -6.79
C VAL A 248 -5.28 9.55 -6.38
N VAL A 249 -5.40 10.62 -5.60
CA VAL A 249 -4.24 11.26 -4.94
C VAL A 249 -4.38 11.01 -3.45
N ALA A 250 -3.36 10.40 -2.85
CA ALA A 250 -3.25 10.23 -1.42
C ALA A 250 -2.03 11.00 -0.89
N VAL A 251 -2.15 11.53 0.32
CA VAL A 251 -1.07 12.24 1.02
C VAL A 251 -0.99 11.78 2.47
N GLY A 252 0.15 12.04 3.10
CA GLY A 252 0.38 11.70 4.49
C GLY A 252 1.81 12.02 4.91
N VAL A 253 2.42 11.09 5.64
CA VAL A 253 3.76 11.23 6.19
C VAL A 253 4.64 10.07 5.79
N SER A 254 5.91 10.37 5.50
CA SER A 254 7.01 9.42 5.55
C SER A 254 7.91 9.83 6.71
N SER A 255 8.45 8.87 7.45
CA SER A 255 9.36 9.14 8.56
C SER A 255 10.57 8.24 8.48
N ASN A 256 11.75 8.84 8.40
CA ASN A 256 12.96 8.16 8.83
C ASN A 256 13.04 8.22 10.38
N ALA A 257 14.04 7.59 11.01
CA ALA A 257 14.09 7.49 12.48
C ALA A 257 14.32 8.84 13.21
N THR A 258 14.65 9.90 12.47
CA THR A 258 15.05 11.21 12.97
C THR A 258 14.19 12.37 12.48
N ASP A 259 13.34 12.14 11.46
CA ASP A 259 12.66 13.20 10.72
C ASP A 259 11.35 12.72 10.07
N LYS A 260 10.47 13.65 9.71
CA LYS A 260 9.20 13.38 9.01
C LYS A 260 9.01 14.34 7.85
N ASP A 261 8.65 13.77 6.71
CA ASP A 261 8.49 14.46 5.44
C ASP A 261 7.07 14.27 4.91
N PHE A 262 6.62 15.18 4.04
CA PHE A 262 5.40 14.93 3.27
C PHE A 262 5.58 13.70 2.37
N ALA A 263 4.62 12.78 2.44
CA ALA A 263 4.47 11.67 1.50
C ALA A 263 3.24 11.90 0.64
N LEU A 264 3.38 11.79 -0.68
CA LEU A 264 2.28 11.82 -1.63
C LEU A 264 2.39 10.62 -2.58
N ALA A 265 1.26 10.10 -3.03
CA ALA A 265 1.21 9.15 -4.12
C ALA A 265 0.01 9.45 -5.03
N ARG A 266 0.18 9.24 -6.34
CA ARG A 266 -0.92 9.23 -7.30
C ARG A 266 -1.06 7.86 -7.95
N TYR A 267 -2.31 7.43 -8.06
CA TYR A 267 -2.71 6.15 -8.62
C TYR A 267 -3.64 6.38 -9.81
N LEU A 268 -3.55 5.51 -10.82
CA LEU A 268 -4.54 5.40 -11.88
C LEU A 268 -5.86 4.84 -11.32
N ALA A 269 -6.93 4.90 -12.13
CA ALA A 269 -8.26 4.43 -11.73
C ALA A 269 -8.34 2.91 -11.44
N ASP A 270 -7.33 2.14 -11.87
CA ASP A 270 -7.16 0.70 -11.58
C ASP A 270 -6.30 0.44 -10.31
N GLY A 271 -5.82 1.48 -9.63
CA GLY A 271 -5.00 1.38 -8.42
C GLY A 271 -3.51 1.17 -8.65
N SER A 272 -3.05 1.03 -9.89
CA SER A 272 -1.62 1.09 -10.21
C SER A 272 -1.06 2.50 -9.99
N PHE A 273 0.24 2.63 -9.72
CA PHE A 273 0.90 3.94 -9.60
C PHE A 273 0.85 4.70 -10.93
N ASP A 274 0.59 6.01 -10.89
CA ASP A 274 0.61 6.86 -12.09
C ASP A 274 2.05 7.30 -12.41
N PRO A 275 2.70 6.75 -13.46
CA PRO A 275 4.09 7.08 -13.79
C PRO A 275 4.27 8.54 -14.26
N THR A 276 3.19 9.28 -14.51
CA THR A 276 3.26 10.72 -14.84
C THR A 276 3.36 11.61 -13.60
N PHE A 277 3.39 11.04 -12.40
CA PHE A 277 3.55 11.77 -11.14
C PHE A 277 4.90 11.41 -10.50
N SER A 278 5.85 12.36 -10.51
CA SER A 278 7.21 12.17 -9.98
C SER A 278 7.93 10.93 -10.55
N ASP A 279 7.70 10.64 -11.84
CA ASP A 279 8.21 9.51 -12.64
C ASP A 279 7.84 8.08 -12.18
N ASP A 280 7.45 7.88 -10.91
CA ASP A 280 7.18 6.55 -10.32
C ASP A 280 5.87 6.45 -9.51
N GLY A 281 5.03 7.48 -9.60
CA GLY A 281 3.76 7.64 -8.88
C GLY A 281 3.87 8.08 -7.43
N ARG A 282 5.07 8.33 -6.90
CA ARG A 282 5.30 8.64 -5.48
C ARG A 282 6.19 9.87 -5.32
N ARG A 283 5.89 10.68 -4.30
CA ARG A 283 6.67 11.85 -3.93
C ARG A 283 6.98 11.82 -2.44
N HIS A 284 8.27 11.84 -2.15
CA HIS A 284 8.81 12.22 -0.85
C HIS A 284 9.19 13.71 -0.95
N ALA A 285 8.80 14.50 0.04
CA ALA A 285 8.98 15.95 0.02
C ALA A 285 9.31 16.48 1.43
N ASP A 286 10.62 16.56 1.68
CA ASP A 286 11.24 17.46 2.66
C ASP A 286 10.92 18.91 2.26
N LEU A 287 10.31 19.69 3.17
CA LEU A 287 10.00 21.10 2.97
C LEU A 287 11.00 22.04 3.68
N GLY A 288 12.03 21.48 4.33
CA GLY A 288 13.07 22.21 5.04
C GLY A 288 12.61 22.85 6.34
N THR A 289 11.50 22.40 6.92
CA THR A 289 10.92 22.96 8.15
C THR A 289 11.01 22.05 9.37
N GLY A 290 11.45 20.79 9.23
CA GLY A 290 11.52 19.81 10.33
C GLY A 290 10.37 18.82 10.28
N ASP A 291 9.84 18.37 11.42
CA ASP A 291 8.85 17.27 11.45
C ASP A 291 7.53 17.66 10.73
N GLU A 292 7.30 17.12 9.53
CA GLU A 292 6.23 17.50 8.61
C GLU A 292 5.18 16.39 8.40
N ARG A 293 3.91 16.78 8.22
CA ARG A 293 2.79 15.86 7.96
C ARG A 293 1.76 16.47 7.03
N ALA A 294 1.47 15.83 5.90
CA ALA A 294 0.30 16.17 5.09
C ALA A 294 -0.97 15.55 5.73
N LEU A 295 -2.01 16.36 5.97
CA LEU A 295 -3.19 15.96 6.74
C LEU A 295 -4.51 16.10 5.95
N ALA A 296 -4.52 16.91 4.90
CA ALA A 296 -5.63 17.04 3.98
C ALA A 296 -5.13 17.28 2.55
N VAL A 297 -5.88 16.77 1.56
CA VAL A 297 -5.60 16.95 0.13
C VAL A 297 -6.86 17.35 -0.61
N ALA A 298 -6.72 18.28 -1.56
CA ALA A 298 -7.77 18.65 -2.51
C ALA A 298 -7.15 18.90 -3.88
N VAL A 299 -7.94 18.77 -4.95
CA VAL A 299 -7.48 18.98 -6.33
C VAL A 299 -8.23 20.17 -6.92
N GLN A 300 -7.48 21.17 -7.41
CA GLN A 300 -8.02 22.35 -8.07
C GLN A 300 -8.57 21.99 -9.46
N ALA A 301 -9.41 22.86 -10.03
CA ALA A 301 -10.03 22.65 -11.34
C ALA A 301 -9.02 22.59 -12.51
N ASP A 302 -7.79 23.06 -12.30
CA ASP A 302 -6.65 22.94 -13.22
C ASP A 302 -5.78 21.67 -12.96
N ASN A 303 -6.29 20.75 -12.14
CA ASN A 303 -5.64 19.52 -11.67
C ASN A 303 -4.40 19.71 -10.78
N LYS A 304 -4.06 20.93 -10.33
CA LYS A 304 -3.05 21.10 -9.28
C LYS A 304 -3.52 20.52 -7.96
N ILE A 305 -2.58 20.01 -7.18
CA ILE A 305 -2.84 19.32 -5.91
C ILE A 305 -2.51 20.27 -4.77
N MET A 306 -3.53 20.61 -3.99
CA MET A 306 -3.38 21.34 -2.72
C MET A 306 -3.18 20.34 -1.59
N VAL A 307 -2.22 20.63 -0.72
CA VAL A 307 -1.92 19.83 0.48
C VAL A 307 -1.89 20.75 1.69
N ALA A 308 -2.71 20.45 2.68
CA ALA A 308 -2.73 21.16 3.96
C ALA A 308 -2.20 20.22 5.06
N GLY A 309 -1.41 20.76 5.99
CA GLY A 309 -0.67 19.95 6.95
C GLY A 309 0.03 20.77 8.03
N SER A 310 1.00 20.14 8.68
CA SER A 310 1.86 20.75 9.68
C SER A 310 3.34 20.60 9.31
N GLY A 311 4.18 21.54 9.76
CA GLY A 311 5.65 21.46 9.78
C GLY A 311 6.21 22.17 11.00
N ASN A 312 7.53 22.42 11.05
CA ASN A 312 8.22 22.99 12.22
C ASN A 312 7.87 22.24 13.51
N ASP A 313 8.15 20.93 13.51
CA ASP A 313 7.87 20.00 14.61
C ASP A 313 6.38 19.98 15.04
N GLY A 314 5.49 20.12 14.06
CA GLY A 314 4.04 20.20 14.27
C GLY A 314 3.54 21.56 14.77
N THR A 315 4.39 22.58 14.88
CA THR A 315 4.01 23.90 15.40
C THR A 315 3.53 24.87 14.32
N ALA A 316 3.91 24.69 13.06
CA ALA A 316 3.52 25.57 11.96
C ALA A 316 2.46 24.92 11.04
N PHE A 317 1.54 25.72 10.53
CA PHE A 317 0.66 25.31 9.43
C PHE A 317 1.39 25.43 8.10
N ILE A 318 1.21 24.41 7.25
CA ILE A 318 1.70 24.37 5.88
C ILE A 318 0.52 24.16 4.93
N LEU A 319 0.38 25.07 3.96
CA LEU A 319 -0.37 24.86 2.73
C LEU A 319 0.62 24.79 1.57
N ALA A 320 0.80 23.60 0.99
CA ALA A 320 1.67 23.39 -0.16
C ALA A 320 0.84 23.18 -1.45
N ARG A 321 1.39 23.56 -2.60
CA ARG A 321 0.81 23.24 -3.91
C ARG A 321 1.79 22.49 -4.80
N TYR A 322 1.28 21.43 -5.44
CA TYR A 322 2.00 20.63 -6.42
C TYR A 322 1.32 20.71 -7.78
N ASN A 323 2.14 20.67 -8.83
CA ASN A 323 1.71 20.59 -10.22
C ASN A 323 1.14 19.21 -10.55
N VAL A 324 0.57 19.08 -11.75
CA VAL A 324 0.00 17.82 -12.25
C VAL A 324 1.06 16.72 -12.41
N ASP A 325 2.34 17.06 -12.56
CA ASP A 325 3.45 16.09 -12.58
C ASP A 325 4.00 15.74 -11.18
N GLY A 326 3.47 16.33 -10.11
CA GLY A 326 3.97 16.16 -8.74
C GLY A 326 5.20 17.00 -8.40
N SER A 327 5.69 17.86 -9.30
CA SER A 327 6.65 18.92 -8.97
C SER A 327 5.99 19.96 -8.05
N ALA A 328 6.78 20.71 -7.27
CA ALA A 328 6.25 21.81 -6.46
C ALA A 328 5.89 23.01 -7.36
N ASP A 329 4.73 23.62 -7.15
CA ASP A 329 4.36 24.85 -7.88
C ASP A 329 4.99 26.06 -7.19
N THR A 330 6.21 26.40 -7.60
CA THR A 330 6.99 27.49 -6.99
C THR A 330 6.36 28.88 -7.11
N ALA A 331 5.30 29.06 -7.91
CA ALA A 331 4.52 30.29 -8.01
C ALA A 331 3.43 30.42 -6.92
N PHE A 332 3.23 29.39 -6.09
CA PHE A 332 2.31 29.43 -4.94
C PHE A 332 3.06 29.86 -3.66
N GLY A 333 2.56 30.89 -2.98
CA GLY A 333 3.16 31.42 -1.76
C GLY A 333 4.66 31.75 -1.94
N THR A 334 5.50 31.17 -1.08
CA THR A 334 6.96 31.20 -1.22
C THR A 334 7.45 29.79 -1.54
N ASN A 335 8.05 29.59 -2.72
CA ASN A 335 8.60 28.31 -3.19
C ASN A 335 7.60 27.12 -3.18
N GLY A 336 6.31 27.39 -3.36
CA GLY A 336 5.25 26.38 -3.35
C GLY A 336 4.56 26.19 -1.99
N ILE A 337 4.93 26.99 -0.98
CA ILE A 337 4.38 26.94 0.38
C ILE A 337 3.78 28.29 0.77
N ALA A 338 2.51 28.27 1.18
CA ALA A 338 1.90 29.32 1.99
C ALA A 338 1.88 28.85 3.45
N SER A 339 2.69 29.48 4.29
CA SER A 339 2.71 29.23 5.74
C SER A 339 1.76 30.21 6.43
N ALA A 340 0.97 29.76 7.42
CA ALA A 340 0.25 30.70 8.28
C ALA A 340 1.24 31.37 9.25
N SER A 341 1.01 32.65 9.53
CA SER A 341 1.82 33.48 10.43
C SER A 341 2.30 32.75 11.69
N ALA A 342 3.59 32.86 12.00
CA ALA A 342 4.28 32.27 13.15
C ALA A 342 3.81 32.72 14.55
N THR A 343 2.63 33.36 14.63
CA THR A 343 1.98 33.85 15.85
C THR A 343 0.96 32.87 16.43
N VAL A 344 0.67 31.75 15.76
CA VAL A 344 -0.16 30.67 16.27
C VAL A 344 0.59 29.35 16.13
N SER A 345 0.79 28.61 17.23
CA SER A 345 1.20 27.22 17.11
C SER A 345 -0.02 26.40 16.72
N SER A 346 0.00 25.78 15.53
CA SER A 346 -1.16 25.11 14.96
C SER A 346 -0.97 23.61 14.84
N GLU A 347 -1.43 22.88 15.86
CA GLU A 347 -1.54 21.42 15.79
C GLU A 347 -2.66 21.02 14.82
N ALA A 348 -2.28 20.77 13.55
CA ALA A 348 -3.12 20.28 12.47
C ALA A 348 -4.17 21.25 11.88
N SER A 349 -4.26 21.21 10.55
CA SER A 349 -5.50 21.51 9.83
C SER A 349 -6.24 20.23 9.53
N TYR A 350 -7.54 20.20 9.84
CA TYR A 350 -8.38 19.01 9.70
C TYR A 350 -9.26 19.03 8.46
N ALA A 351 -9.53 20.21 7.90
CA ALA A 351 -10.34 20.35 6.70
C ALA A 351 -9.82 21.49 5.81
N MET A 352 -9.83 21.24 4.51
CA MET A 352 -9.53 22.21 3.46
C MET A 352 -10.63 22.10 2.40
N VAL A 353 -11.17 23.24 1.98
CA VAL A 353 -12.20 23.32 0.94
C VAL A 353 -11.77 24.31 -0.13
N LEU A 354 -11.89 23.90 -1.39
CA LEU A 354 -11.64 24.74 -2.55
C LEU A 354 -12.94 25.41 -3.00
N GLN A 355 -12.89 26.72 -3.23
CA GLN A 355 -14.01 27.50 -3.73
C GLN A 355 -13.94 27.61 -5.26
N GLY A 356 -15.09 27.77 -5.92
CA GLY A 356 -15.18 27.83 -7.39
C GLY A 356 -14.49 29.05 -8.03
N ASP A 357 -14.12 30.05 -7.23
CA ASP A 357 -13.31 31.21 -7.62
C ASP A 357 -11.80 31.01 -7.39
N GLY A 358 -11.38 29.79 -7.04
CA GLY A 358 -9.99 29.41 -6.80
C GLY A 358 -9.47 29.69 -5.38
N LYS A 359 -10.27 30.31 -4.50
CA LYS A 359 -9.88 30.51 -3.09
C LYS A 359 -9.86 29.19 -2.32
N ILE A 360 -9.02 29.14 -1.27
CA ILE A 360 -8.87 27.98 -0.39
C ILE A 360 -9.32 28.39 1.02
N VAL A 361 -10.27 27.66 1.61
CA VAL A 361 -10.67 27.83 3.02
C VAL A 361 -10.09 26.68 3.82
N VAL A 362 -9.41 26.99 4.92
CA VAL A 362 -8.76 26.01 5.80
C VAL A 362 -9.30 26.16 7.21
N ALA A 363 -9.74 25.05 7.80
CA ALA A 363 -10.07 24.97 9.22
C ALA A 363 -8.91 24.32 9.99
N SER A 364 -8.38 25.07 10.94
CA SER A 364 -7.19 24.73 11.73
C SER A 364 -7.46 24.84 13.23
N LYS A 365 -6.58 24.23 14.01
CA LYS A 365 -6.53 24.41 15.46
C LYS A 365 -5.34 25.33 15.77
N ALA A 366 -5.56 26.39 16.54
CA ALA A 366 -4.54 27.32 16.99
C ALA A 366 -4.39 27.28 18.52
N LEU A 367 -3.17 27.38 19.04
CA LEU A 367 -2.89 27.52 20.47
C LEU A 367 -2.43 28.97 20.76
N VAL A 368 -3.34 29.78 21.28
CA VAL A 368 -3.09 31.18 21.69
C VAL A 368 -3.53 31.34 23.14
N GLY A 369 -2.68 30.90 24.06
CA GLY A 369 -2.97 30.77 25.50
C GLY A 369 -3.95 29.63 25.84
N ALA A 370 -4.96 29.41 24.99
CA ALA A 370 -5.85 28.27 24.97
C ALA A 370 -6.00 27.73 23.53
N VAL A 371 -6.47 26.49 23.42
CA VAL A 371 -6.82 25.87 22.13
C VAL A 371 -8.07 26.53 21.56
N GLN A 372 -7.99 26.99 20.32
CA GLN A 372 -9.09 27.60 19.57
C GLN A 372 -9.20 26.93 18.19
N ALA A 373 -10.42 26.86 17.64
CA ALA A 373 -10.63 26.52 16.24
C ALA A 373 -10.62 27.82 15.41
N THR A 374 -9.87 27.83 14.31
CA THR A 374 -9.63 28.99 13.46
C THR A 374 -9.97 28.66 12.01
N VAL A 375 -10.39 29.67 11.23
CA VAL A 375 -10.75 29.55 9.82
C VAL A 375 -10.07 30.64 9.01
N THR A 376 -9.03 30.27 8.27
CA THR A 376 -8.32 31.17 7.36
C THR A 376 -8.78 30.95 5.92
N ARG A 377 -8.98 32.02 5.15
CA ARG A 377 -9.13 31.96 3.70
C ARG A 377 -7.88 32.48 3.00
N TYR A 378 -7.47 31.77 1.95
CA TYR A 378 -6.35 32.11 1.08
C TYR A 378 -6.86 32.36 -0.34
N ASN A 379 -6.18 33.25 -1.06
CA ASN A 379 -6.35 33.45 -2.48
C ASN A 379 -5.71 32.30 -3.28
N ALA A 380 -6.01 32.24 -4.58
CA ALA A 380 -5.50 31.20 -5.48
C ALA A 380 -3.96 31.20 -5.64
N ASP A 381 -3.28 32.27 -5.23
CA ASP A 381 -1.81 32.39 -5.21
C ASP A 381 -1.17 32.00 -3.86
N GLY A 382 -1.97 31.68 -2.84
CA GLY A 382 -1.51 31.35 -1.49
C GLY A 382 -1.34 32.53 -0.55
N SER A 383 -1.62 33.77 -1.00
CA SER A 383 -1.73 34.92 -0.10
C SER A 383 -2.97 34.81 0.80
N VAL A 384 -2.92 35.34 2.02
CA VAL A 384 -4.11 35.40 2.91
C VAL A 384 -5.13 36.37 2.33
N ASP A 385 -6.40 35.95 2.25
CA ASP A 385 -7.47 36.81 1.78
C ASP A 385 -7.96 37.74 2.89
N LEU A 386 -7.42 38.96 2.90
CA LEU A 386 -7.77 40.03 3.84
C LEU A 386 -9.25 40.46 3.77
N THR A 387 -10.01 40.07 2.75
CA THR A 387 -11.46 40.33 2.69
C THR A 387 -12.26 39.36 3.55
N PHE A 388 -11.66 38.26 4.00
CA PHE A 388 -12.27 37.31 4.93
C PHE A 388 -11.84 37.61 6.36
N ASN A 389 -12.75 38.09 7.21
CA ASN A 389 -12.47 38.43 8.61
C ASN A 389 -11.26 39.37 8.81
N GLY A 390 -10.95 40.24 7.84
CA GLY A 390 -9.75 41.09 7.88
C GLY A 390 -8.41 40.35 7.71
N GLY A 391 -8.43 39.07 7.33
CA GLY A 391 -7.27 38.18 7.33
C GLY A 391 -6.96 37.55 8.69
N VAL A 392 -7.84 37.72 9.69
CA VAL A 392 -7.67 37.14 11.03
C VAL A 392 -8.25 35.71 11.07
N PRO A 393 -7.49 34.69 11.51
CA PRO A 393 -7.95 33.30 11.65
C PRO A 393 -9.09 33.11 12.67
#